data_AF-A0A974A7R2-F1
#
_entry.id   AF-A0A974A7R2-F1
#
_cell.length_a   1.000
_cell.length_b   1.000
_cell.length_c   1.000
_cell.angle_alpha   90.00
_cell.angle_beta   90.00
_cell.angle_gamma   90.00
#
_symmetry.space_group_name_H-M   'P 1'
#
loop_
_entity.id
_entity.type
_entity.pdbx_description
1 polymer ?
#
loop_
_entity_poly.entity_id
_entity_poly.type
_entity_poly.pdbx_seq_one_letter_code
_entity_poly.pdbx_strand_id
1 'polypeptide(L)'
;MVFADRDSNRPSDRIAVDLGVTEEVFLTCFDPVEPAGNKAPSGARQHMNKARLLPCLQAANPQISNAMLDHVMDKYRPEGPMRK
;
A
#
# COMPACT_ATOMS: atom_id res chain seq x y z
N MET A 1 2.46 11.15 8.97
CA MET A 1 2.36 9.78 8.41
C MET A 1 0.91 9.57 8.02
N VAL A 2 0.63 9.42 6.74
CA VAL A 2 -0.73 9.22 6.23
C VAL A 2 -0.62 8.16 5.12
N PHE A 3 -0.74 6.88 5.43
CA PHE A 3 -0.65 5.80 4.44
C PHE A 3 -1.70 4.73 4.73
N ALA A 4 -2.74 4.69 3.88
CA ALA A 4 -3.43 3.49 3.38
C ALA A 4 -4.85 3.90 2.96
N ASP A 5 -4.96 4.83 2.02
CA ASP A 5 -6.19 4.97 1.25
C ASP A 5 -6.00 4.16 -0.01
N ARG A 6 -6.85 3.14 -0.22
CA ARG A 6 -7.14 2.62 -1.56
C ARG A 6 -7.97 3.70 -2.27
N ASP A 7 -7.30 4.82 -2.53
CA ASP A 7 -7.75 5.86 -3.43
C ASP A 7 -7.82 5.20 -4.80
N SER A 8 -8.99 5.21 -5.44
CA SER A 8 -9.20 4.60 -6.76
C SER A 8 -8.27 5.17 -7.84
N ASN A 9 -7.54 6.25 -7.55
CA ASN A 9 -6.53 6.83 -8.44
C ASN A 9 -5.10 6.28 -8.25
N ARG A 10 -4.85 5.34 -7.33
CA ARG A 10 -3.49 4.77 -7.20
C ARG A 10 -3.27 3.68 -8.26
N PRO A 11 -2.20 3.78 -9.06
CA PRO A 11 -1.87 2.78 -10.08
C PRO A 11 -1.37 1.47 -9.43
N SER A 12 -2.28 0.51 -9.20
CA SER A 12 -2.00 -0.81 -8.61
C SER A 12 -0.99 -1.61 -9.42
N ASP A 13 -1.11 -1.52 -10.74
CA ASP A 13 -0.19 -2.08 -11.73
C ASP A 13 1.26 -1.63 -11.50
N ARG A 14 1.48 -0.32 -11.34
CA ARG A 14 2.82 0.24 -11.15
C ARG A 14 3.38 -0.04 -9.77
N ILE A 15 2.53 -0.03 -8.75
CA ILE A 15 2.93 -0.36 -7.38
C ILE A 15 3.36 -1.84 -7.32
N ALA A 16 2.61 -2.74 -7.95
CA ALA A 16 2.93 -4.16 -7.98
C ALA A 16 4.30 -4.42 -8.66
N VAL A 17 4.55 -3.77 -9.80
CA VAL A 17 5.84 -3.85 -10.51
C VAL A 17 7.00 -3.36 -9.64
N ASP A 18 6.86 -2.21 -8.97
CA ASP A 18 7.90 -1.66 -8.09
C ASP A 18 8.13 -2.54 -6.84
N LEU A 19 7.12 -3.28 -6.39
CA LEU A 19 7.22 -4.26 -5.29
C LEU A 19 7.74 -5.63 -5.74
N GLY A 20 7.86 -5.88 -7.04
CA GLY A 20 8.26 -7.18 -7.59
C GLY A 20 7.23 -8.28 -7.37
N VAL A 21 5.94 -7.92 -7.34
CA VAL A 21 4.81 -8.87 -7.27
C VAL A 21 3.90 -8.67 -8.49
N THR A 22 3.05 -9.65 -8.78
CA THR A 22 2.03 -9.47 -9.82
C THR A 22 0.92 -8.55 -9.31
N GLU A 23 0.26 -7.84 -10.23
CA GLU A 23 -0.90 -7.00 -9.88
C GLU A 23 -2.00 -7.81 -9.21
N GLU A 24 -2.23 -9.05 -9.66
CA GLU A 24 -3.25 -9.94 -9.07
C GLU A 24 -2.94 -10.30 -7.60
N VAL A 25 -1.68 -10.59 -7.27
CA VAL A 25 -1.23 -10.79 -5.89
C VAL A 25 -1.40 -9.52 -5.07
N PHE A 26 -1.01 -8.38 -5.64
CA PHE A 26 -1.15 -7.09 -4.99
C PHE A 26 -2.61 -6.80 -4.65
N LEU A 27 -3.52 -6.91 -5.62
CA LEU A 27 -4.95 -6.70 -5.45
C LEU A 27 -5.55 -7.67 -4.44
N THR A 28 -5.16 -8.95 -4.48
CA THR A 28 -5.62 -9.96 -3.50
C THR A 28 -5.18 -9.62 -2.08
N CYS A 29 -3.94 -9.17 -1.90
CA CYS A 29 -3.43 -8.73 -0.60
C CYS A 29 -4.04 -7.39 -0.14
N PHE A 30 -4.43 -6.54 -1.08
CA PHE A 30 -5.10 -5.26 -0.85
C PHE A 30 -6.61 -5.36 -0.67
N ASP A 31 -7.24 -6.46 -1.08
CA ASP A 31 -8.67 -6.68 -0.95
C ASP A 31 -9.20 -6.57 0.49
N PRO A 32 -8.56 -7.20 1.51
CA PRO A 32 -8.98 -7.04 2.90
C PRO A 32 -8.59 -5.68 3.51
N VAL A 33 -7.84 -4.85 2.78
CA VAL A 33 -7.44 -3.52 3.23
C VAL A 33 -8.49 -2.52 2.80
N GLU A 34 -9.32 -2.18 3.78
CA GLU A 34 -10.44 -1.28 3.59
C GLU A 34 -9.91 0.17 3.48
N PRO A 35 -9.96 0.83 2.30
CA PRO A 35 -9.72 2.27 2.19
C PRO A 35 -10.61 2.99 3.18
N ALA A 36 -10.15 4.09 3.75
CA ALA A 36 -11.07 4.97 4.46
C ALA A 36 -11.76 5.94 3.50
N GLY A 37 -12.06 5.55 2.26
CA GLY A 37 -12.79 6.37 1.28
C GLY A 37 -12.40 7.86 1.32
N ASN A 38 -13.39 8.75 1.49
CA ASN A 38 -13.22 10.21 1.52
C ASN A 38 -12.62 10.77 2.82
N LYS A 39 -12.13 9.94 3.75
CA LYS A 39 -11.62 10.39 5.05
C LYS A 39 -10.32 9.69 5.35
N ALA A 40 -9.21 10.42 5.27
CA ALA A 40 -7.88 9.97 5.69
C ALA A 40 -7.97 8.99 6.89
N PRO A 41 -7.57 7.71 6.73
CA PRO A 41 -7.76 6.68 7.72
C PRO A 41 -7.00 7.11 8.96
N SER A 42 -7.58 6.91 10.13
CA SER A 42 -6.85 7.15 11.37
C SER A 42 -5.53 6.36 11.34
N GLY A 43 -4.46 6.91 11.95
CA GLY A 43 -3.14 6.24 11.97
C GLY A 43 -3.19 4.80 12.51
N ALA A 44 -4.14 4.49 13.39
CA ALA A 44 -4.40 3.14 13.88
C ALA A 44 -4.94 2.20 12.78
N ARG A 45 -5.91 2.66 11.97
CA ARG A 45 -6.47 1.88 10.85
C ARG A 45 -5.42 1.64 9.76
N GLN A 46 -4.57 2.64 9.50
CA GLN A 46 -3.41 2.51 8.62
C GLN A 46 -2.44 1.43 9.11
N HIS A 47 -2.10 1.45 10.41
CA HIS A 47 -1.21 0.47 11.00
C HIS A 47 -1.80 -0.96 10.92
N MET A 48 -3.10 -1.13 11.20
CA MET A 48 -3.76 -2.43 11.08
C MET A 48 -3.82 -2.94 9.63
N ASN A 49 -4.17 -2.07 8.68
CA ASN A 49 -4.19 -2.40 7.26
C ASN A 49 -2.81 -2.88 6.79
N LYS A 50 -1.77 -2.17 7.21
CA LYS A 50 -0.38 -2.50 6.90
C LYS A 50 0.08 -3.81 7.54
N ALA A 51 -0.32 -4.07 8.78
CA ALA A 51 -0.02 -5.33 9.47
C ALA A 51 -0.65 -6.55 8.78
N ARG A 52 -1.72 -6.37 7.99
CA ARG A 52 -2.31 -7.43 7.14
C ARG A 52 -1.64 -7.52 5.77
N LEU A 53 -1.36 -6.36 5.17
CA LEU A 53 -0.76 -6.27 3.85
C LEU A 53 0.65 -6.84 3.78
N LEU A 54 1.49 -6.46 4.74
CA LEU A 54 2.90 -6.81 4.75
C LEU A 54 3.15 -8.32 4.73
N PRO A 55 2.55 -9.15 5.61
CA PRO A 55 2.75 -10.59 5.56
C PRO A 55 2.20 -11.24 4.28
N CYS A 56 1.12 -10.71 3.70
CA CYS A 56 0.58 -11.22 2.43
C CYS A 56 1.54 -10.95 1.26
N LEU A 57 2.07 -9.73 1.18
CA LEU A 57 3.05 -9.36 0.16
C LEU A 57 4.39 -10.10 0.37
N GLN A 58 4.81 -10.29 1.61
CA GLN A 58 6.02 -11.04 1.95
C GLN A 58 5.93 -12.53 1.59
N ALA A 59 4.73 -13.10 1.57
CA ALA A 59 4.53 -14.47 1.09
C ALA A 59 4.82 -14.60 -0.42
N ALA A 60 4.60 -13.54 -1.20
CA ALA A 60 4.91 -13.51 -2.62
C ALA A 60 6.34 -13.02 -2.91
N ASN A 61 6.82 -12.03 -2.17
CA ASN A 61 8.18 -11.54 -2.23
C ASN A 61 8.70 -11.22 -0.81
N PRO A 62 9.50 -12.10 -0.20
CA PRO A 62 9.99 -11.92 1.17
C PRO A 62 10.98 -10.76 1.31
N GLN A 63 11.46 -10.18 0.20
CA GLN A 63 12.30 -8.98 0.22
C GLN A 63 11.48 -7.71 0.47
N ILE A 64 10.14 -7.77 0.37
CA ILE A 64 9.27 -6.63 0.66
C ILE A 64 9.37 -6.30 2.14
N SER A 65 9.96 -5.15 2.42
CA SER A 65 10.02 -4.58 3.76
C SER A 65 8.93 -3.52 3.93
N ASN A 66 8.62 -3.25 5.19
CA ASN A 66 7.73 -2.16 5.58
C ASN A 66 8.18 -0.81 4.96
N ALA A 67 9.48 -0.52 5.00
CA ALA A 67 10.05 0.69 4.43
C ALA A 67 9.93 0.75 2.90
N MET A 68 10.10 -0.39 2.22
CA MET A 68 9.90 -0.48 0.76
C MET A 68 8.45 -0.22 0.38
N LEU A 69 7.51 -0.84 1.08
CA LEU A 69 6.08 -0.61 0.87
C LEU A 69 5.73 0.86 1.08
N ASP A 70 6.21 1.49 2.16
CA ASP A 70 6.00 2.93 2.40
C ASP A 70 6.58 3.79 1.28
N HIS A 71 7.79 3.49 0.83
CA HIS A 71 8.46 4.25 -0.23
C HIS A 71 7.69 4.20 -1.54
N VAL A 72 7.27 3.00 -1.96
CA VAL A 72 6.48 2.81 -3.18
C VAL A 72 5.10 3.45 -3.03
N MET A 73 4.43 3.25 -1.90
CA MET A 73 3.11 3.85 -1.64
C MET A 73 3.15 5.37 -1.59
N ASP A 74 4.25 6.00 -1.15
CA ASP A 74 4.45 7.45 -1.17
C ASP A 74 4.72 8.00 -2.56
N LYS A 75 5.54 7.28 -3.33
CA LYS A 75 5.84 7.61 -4.74
C LYS A 75 4.57 7.75 -5.58
N TYR A 76 3.56 6.91 -5.33
CA TYR A 76 2.30 6.88 -6.09
C TYR A 76 1.13 7.60 -5.39
N ARG A 77 1.39 8.50 -4.43
CA ARG A 77 0.31 9.32 -3.87
C ARG A 77 -0.18 10.34 -4.89
N PRO A 78 -1.50 10.58 -4.95
CA PRO A 78 -2.06 11.61 -5.82
C PRO A 78 -1.57 13.02 -5.45
N GLU A 79 -1.28 13.27 -4.17
CA GLU A 79 -0.70 14.54 -3.70
C GLU A 79 0.82 14.66 -3.95
N GLY A 80 1.42 13.66 -4.60
CA GLY A 80 2.87 13.52 -4.75
C GLY A 80 3.54 12.93 -3.50
N PRO A 81 4.82 12.56 -3.59
CA PRO A 81 5.57 12.09 -2.43
C PRO A 81 5.56 13.18 -1.35
N MET A 82 5.31 12.79 -0.08
CA MET A 82 5.38 13.75 1.03
C MET A 82 6.80 14.29 1.11
N ARG A 83 7.03 15.49 0.56
CA ARG A 83 8.29 16.19 0.72
C ARG A 83 8.37 16.60 2.19
N LYS A 84 9.28 15.95 2.90
CA LYS A 84 9.62 16.28 4.28
C LYS A 84 10.41 17.58 4.33
#